data_AF-A0A534S202-F1
#
_entry.id   AF-A0A534S202-F1
#
_cell.length_a   1.000
_cell.length_b   1.000
_cell.length_c   1.000
_cell.angle_alpha   90.00
_cell.angle_beta   90.00
_cell.angle_gamma   90.00
#
_symmetry.space_group_name_H-M   'P 1'
#
loop_
_entity.id
_entity.type
_entity.pdbx_description
1 polymer ?
#
loop_
_entity_poly.entity_id
_entity_poly.type
_entity_poly.pdbx_seq_one_letter_code
_entity_poly.pdbx_strand_id
1 'polypeptide(L)'
;MLRPVLQILLRSKGFRSYLDASYRARALETHLRSIPVFAGVSDDFIEHLRSRVDLLYLAPGEIICRQGEPADSFFLVRLGFVKVAQQFAGGEVVLGYQGRGSFFGEIALLTGEPRTATCSAVDHVEVVRIGAEDFRLMLERFPAIAAGLEAEAARRRERDRAQRALASAVDVEEFLTQGLMQAQSLLLLDLDRCTRCDLCVQACASAHDGVTRLVREGLRYDKYLVATSCRQCRDPLCMVGCPVGSIRRRESLEIQIEDWCIGCGVCAENCPYGNINMHTFEVAVDDREAPGRKKAAVRQKATACDLCKNLGPDQEPSCVVACPHGAAIRVANPRDFFAQRLGR
;
A
#
# COMPACT_ATOMS: atom_id res chain seq x y z
N MET A 1 16.71 -10.14 0.39
CA MET A 1 18.14 -9.81 0.63
C MET A 1 18.80 -8.90 -0.42
N LEU A 2 18.27 -8.74 -1.65
CA LEU A 2 18.97 -7.95 -2.70
C LEU A 2 18.81 -6.42 -2.62
N ARG A 3 17.76 -5.90 -1.96
CA ARG A 3 17.42 -4.47 -1.98
C ARG A 3 18.48 -3.54 -1.36
N PRO A 4 19.05 -3.82 -0.16
CA PRO A 4 20.08 -2.95 0.43
C PRO A 4 21.39 -2.94 -0.37
N VAL A 5 21.78 -4.09 -0.91
CA VAL A 5 22.98 -4.22 -1.74
C VAL A 5 22.82 -3.44 -3.05
N LEU A 6 21.66 -3.59 -3.71
CA LEU A 6 21.35 -2.82 -4.93
C LEU A 6 21.42 -1.30 -4.68
N GLN A 7 20.91 -0.82 -3.55
CA GLN A 7 20.95 0.60 -3.18
C GLN A 7 22.38 1.13 -2.99
N ILE A 8 23.25 0.35 -2.31
CA ILE A 8 24.67 0.72 -2.15
C ILE A 8 25.35 0.79 -3.51
N LEU A 9 25.10 -0.19 -4.39
CA LEU A 9 25.70 -0.25 -5.71
C LEU A 9 25.21 0.89 -6.63
N LEU A 10 23.95 1.31 -6.52
CA LEU A 10 23.38 2.43 -7.29
C LEU A 10 24.01 3.79 -6.97
N ARG A 11 24.75 3.93 -5.86
CA ARG A 11 25.56 5.13 -5.58
C ARG A 11 26.77 5.26 -6.51
N SER A 12 27.22 4.17 -7.11
CA SER A 12 28.26 4.18 -8.13
C SER A 12 27.67 4.58 -9.48
N LYS A 13 28.16 5.68 -10.06
CA LYS A 13 27.75 6.14 -11.39
C LYS A 13 27.93 5.05 -12.45
N GLY A 14 29.07 4.34 -12.44
CA GLY A 14 29.36 3.29 -13.41
C GLY A 14 28.40 2.10 -13.32
N PHE A 15 28.05 1.68 -12.10
CA PHE A 15 27.09 0.60 -11.90
C PHE A 15 25.66 1.01 -12.29
N ARG A 16 25.27 2.25 -11.95
CA ARG A 16 23.98 2.81 -12.37
C ARG A 16 23.87 2.87 -13.89
N SER A 17 24.87 3.41 -14.59
CA SER A 17 24.87 3.44 -16.06
C SER A 17 24.80 2.04 -16.68
N TYR A 18 25.51 1.06 -16.11
CA TYR A 18 25.43 -0.34 -16.56
C TYR A 18 24.03 -0.94 -16.37
N LEU A 19 23.40 -0.70 -15.22
CA LEU A 19 22.04 -1.14 -14.96
C LEU A 19 21.03 -0.46 -15.87
N ASP A 20 21.19 0.84 -16.14
CA ASP A 20 20.31 1.59 -17.01
C ASP A 20 20.37 1.03 -18.44
N ALA A 21 21.57 0.82 -18.97
CA ALA A 21 21.79 0.20 -20.26
C ALA A 21 21.22 -1.23 -20.32
N SER A 22 21.46 -2.03 -19.28
CA SER A 22 20.95 -3.40 -19.18
C SER A 22 19.42 -3.44 -19.15
N TYR A 23 18.79 -2.53 -18.43
CA TYR A 23 17.34 -2.41 -18.37
C TYR A 23 16.75 -2.02 -19.72
N ARG A 24 17.29 -0.95 -20.33
CA ARG A 24 16.89 -0.48 -21.66
C ARG A 24 17.01 -1.59 -22.70
N ALA A 25 18.07 -2.41 -22.65
CA ALA A 25 18.31 -3.49 -23.61
C ALA A 25 17.50 -4.78 -23.33
N ARG A 26 17.20 -5.13 -22.08
CA ARG A 26 16.70 -6.47 -21.74
C ARG A 26 15.33 -6.53 -21.08
N ALA A 27 14.89 -5.46 -20.43
CA ALA A 27 13.73 -5.51 -19.54
C ALA A 27 12.64 -4.46 -19.84
N LEU A 28 12.96 -3.42 -20.61
CA LEU A 28 11.97 -2.40 -20.99
C LEU A 28 10.78 -3.00 -21.73
N GLU A 29 11.03 -3.87 -22.71
CA GLU A 29 9.98 -4.54 -23.47
C GLU A 29 9.04 -5.34 -22.57
N THR A 30 9.58 -6.22 -21.74
CA THR A 30 8.78 -7.03 -20.81
C THR A 30 7.97 -6.16 -19.86
N HIS A 31 8.54 -5.04 -19.40
CA HIS A 31 7.82 -4.12 -18.52
C HIS A 31 6.67 -3.42 -19.26
N LEU A 32 6.90 -2.89 -20.46
CA LEU A 32 5.85 -2.28 -21.29
C LEU A 32 4.73 -3.28 -21.56
N ARG A 33 5.05 -4.49 -22.00
CA ARG A 33 4.06 -5.54 -22.30
C ARG A 33 3.31 -6.04 -21.07
N SER A 34 3.87 -5.92 -19.87
CA SER A 34 3.19 -6.29 -18.63
C SER A 34 2.03 -5.34 -18.27
N ILE A 35 2.00 -4.15 -18.87
CA ILE A 35 0.97 -3.16 -18.63
C ILE A 35 -0.11 -3.32 -19.71
N PRO A 36 -1.36 -3.68 -19.36
CA PRO A 36 -2.39 -4.03 -20.34
C PRO A 36 -2.62 -2.98 -21.43
N VAL A 37 -2.57 -1.69 -21.10
CA VAL A 37 -2.76 -0.60 -22.07
C VAL A 37 -1.63 -0.50 -23.10
N PHE A 38 -0.45 -1.03 -22.81
CA PHE A 38 0.73 -1.01 -23.69
C PHE A 38 1.02 -2.36 -24.35
N ALA A 39 0.16 -3.37 -24.17
CA ALA A 39 0.38 -4.71 -24.75
C ALA A 39 0.48 -4.69 -26.29
N GLY A 40 -0.19 -3.73 -26.95
CA GLY A 40 -0.23 -3.57 -28.40
C GLY A 40 0.86 -2.68 -29.01
N VAL A 41 1.86 -2.23 -28.24
CA VAL A 41 2.97 -1.44 -28.79
C VAL A 41 3.82 -2.31 -29.72
N SER A 42 4.16 -1.79 -30.91
CA SER A 42 5.00 -2.51 -31.86
C SER A 42 6.47 -2.55 -31.43
N ASP A 43 7.17 -3.60 -31.87
CA ASP A 43 8.59 -3.81 -31.53
C ASP A 43 9.48 -2.65 -31.98
N ASP A 44 9.19 -2.07 -33.15
CA ASP A 44 9.86 -0.87 -33.68
C ASP A 44 9.75 0.32 -32.72
N PHE A 45 8.57 0.53 -32.12
CA PHE A 45 8.38 1.63 -31.18
C PHE A 45 9.01 1.33 -29.81
N ILE A 46 9.03 0.07 -29.39
CA ILE A 46 9.78 -0.33 -28.19
C ILE A 46 11.27 -0.06 -28.39
N GLU A 47 11.83 -0.39 -29.55
CA GLU A 47 13.22 -0.13 -29.90
C GLU A 47 13.52 1.38 -29.90
N HIS A 48 12.63 2.18 -30.49
CA HIS A 48 12.68 3.63 -30.44
C HIS A 48 12.76 4.17 -29.00
N LEU A 49 11.96 3.62 -28.07
CA LEU A 49 11.97 4.02 -26.67
C LEU A 49 13.24 3.60 -25.92
N ARG A 50 13.93 2.51 -26.30
CA ARG A 50 15.10 2.00 -25.55
C ARG A 50 16.17 3.05 -25.29
N SER A 51 16.43 3.93 -26.26
CA SER A 51 17.46 4.96 -26.13
C SER A 51 16.96 6.27 -25.48
N ARG A 52 15.65 6.42 -25.32
CA ARG A 52 14.99 7.70 -25.00
C ARG A 52 14.31 7.75 -23.64
N VAL A 53 14.09 6.60 -23.01
CA VAL A 53 13.53 6.55 -21.66
C VAL A 53 14.59 6.76 -20.59
N ASP A 54 14.27 7.54 -19.56
CA ASP A 54 15.15 7.72 -18.41
C ASP A 54 14.72 6.85 -17.24
N LEU A 55 15.68 6.39 -16.45
CA LEU A 55 15.42 5.70 -15.19
C LEU A 55 15.65 6.66 -14.03
N LEU A 56 14.58 6.96 -13.31
CA LEU A 56 14.64 7.74 -12.09
C LEU A 56 14.65 6.81 -10.88
N TYR A 57 15.56 7.08 -9.97
CA TYR A 57 15.75 6.36 -8.72
C TYR A 57 15.50 7.35 -7.59
N LEU A 58 14.47 7.09 -6.80
CA LEU A 58 13.99 8.01 -5.78
C LEU A 58 14.07 7.37 -4.39
N ALA A 59 14.58 8.10 -3.43
CA ALA A 59 14.55 7.77 -2.01
C ALA A 59 13.15 8.05 -1.42
N PRO A 60 12.79 7.42 -0.29
CA PRO A 60 11.54 7.70 0.40
C PRO A 60 11.36 9.21 0.67
N GLY A 61 10.18 9.73 0.35
CA GLY A 61 9.81 11.14 0.50
C GLY A 61 10.18 12.03 -0.69
N GLU A 62 11.02 11.58 -1.63
CA GLU A 62 11.36 12.39 -2.81
C GLU A 62 10.16 12.55 -3.75
N ILE A 63 10.06 13.74 -4.35
CA ILE A 63 8.93 14.14 -5.18
C ILE A 63 9.28 13.93 -6.65
N ILE A 64 8.41 13.23 -7.36
CA ILE A 64 8.57 12.88 -8.78
C ILE A 64 8.00 14.00 -9.67
N CYS A 65 6.82 14.52 -9.30
CA CYS A 65 6.21 15.70 -9.91
C CYS A 65 5.23 16.35 -8.92
N ARG A 66 5.03 17.65 -9.03
CA ARG A 66 4.10 18.40 -8.15
C ARG A 66 2.82 18.74 -8.88
N GLN A 67 1.73 18.76 -8.12
CA GLN A 67 0.48 19.35 -8.59
C GLN A 67 0.71 20.80 -9.04
N GLY A 68 0.04 21.18 -10.13
CA GLY A 68 0.12 22.52 -10.70
C GLY A 68 1.33 22.76 -11.61
N GLU A 69 2.31 21.86 -11.64
CA GLU A 69 3.42 21.95 -12.59
C GLU A 69 2.97 21.55 -14.00
N PRO A 70 3.59 22.10 -15.06
CA PRO A 70 3.39 21.59 -16.42
C PRO A 70 3.75 20.11 -16.53
N ALA A 71 2.99 19.35 -17.31
CA ALA A 71 3.33 17.96 -17.56
C ALA A 71 4.30 17.82 -18.72
N ASP A 72 5.47 17.28 -18.42
CA ASP A 72 6.59 17.09 -19.34
C ASP A 72 6.90 15.61 -19.59
N SER A 73 6.28 14.69 -18.83
CA SER A 73 6.64 13.28 -18.81
C SER A 73 5.57 12.36 -18.25
N PHE A 74 5.61 11.12 -18.69
CA PHE A 74 4.80 10.00 -18.25
C PHE A 74 5.69 9.00 -17.51
N PHE A 75 5.15 8.29 -16.52
CA PHE A 75 5.95 7.42 -15.65
C PHE A 75 5.38 6.02 -15.51
N LEU A 76 6.25 5.02 -15.62
CA LEU A 76 5.96 3.61 -15.34
C LEU A 76 6.66 3.19 -14.06
N VAL A 77 5.94 2.58 -13.12
CA VAL A 77 6.53 2.13 -11.85
C VAL A 77 7.20 0.78 -12.05
N ARG A 78 8.54 0.75 -11.99
CA ARG A 78 9.34 -0.48 -12.08
C ARG A 78 9.49 -1.14 -10.73
N LEU A 79 9.68 -0.35 -9.68
CA LEU A 79 9.92 -0.83 -8.32
C LEU A 79 9.45 0.21 -7.30
N GLY A 80 8.98 -0.27 -6.15
CA GLY A 80 8.51 0.60 -5.05
C GLY A 80 7.07 1.07 -5.20
N PHE A 81 6.69 2.04 -4.38
CA PHE A 81 5.35 2.63 -4.33
C PHE A 81 5.40 4.15 -4.42
N VAL A 82 4.56 4.71 -5.29
CA VAL A 82 4.37 6.16 -5.45
C VAL A 82 3.06 6.59 -4.83
N LYS A 83 3.08 7.49 -3.86
CA LYS A 83 1.91 8.18 -3.31
C LYS A 83 1.46 9.25 -4.30
N VAL A 84 0.18 9.21 -4.69
CA VAL A 84 -0.47 10.25 -5.51
C VAL A 84 -1.43 11.02 -4.61
N ALA A 85 -1.19 12.31 -4.43
CA ALA A 85 -1.95 13.14 -3.51
C ALA A 85 -2.25 14.53 -4.09
N GLN A 86 -3.42 15.07 -3.79
CA GLN A 86 -3.87 16.37 -4.26
C GLN A 86 -4.00 17.34 -3.07
N GLN A 87 -3.36 18.50 -3.17
CA GLN A 87 -3.48 19.61 -2.24
C GLN A 87 -4.69 20.48 -2.58
N PHE A 88 -5.40 20.95 -1.55
CA PHE A 88 -6.51 21.89 -1.64
C PHE A 88 -6.52 22.83 -0.42
N ALA A 89 -7.48 23.76 -0.38
CA ALA A 89 -7.58 24.82 0.64
C ALA A 89 -7.87 24.33 2.08
N GLY A 90 -7.88 23.01 2.32
CA GLY A 90 -8.08 22.35 3.61
C GLY A 90 -7.35 21.01 3.67
N GLY A 91 -6.10 20.96 3.19
CA GLY A 91 -5.21 19.82 3.38
C GLY A 91 -4.76 19.08 2.12
N GLU A 92 -4.16 17.91 2.35
CA GLU A 92 -3.73 16.95 1.32
C GLU A 92 -4.68 15.75 1.31
N VAL A 93 -5.26 15.40 0.15
CA VAL A 93 -6.01 14.15 -0.04
C VAL A 93 -5.12 13.16 -0.79
N VAL A 94 -4.86 12.00 -0.19
CA VAL A 94 -4.21 10.88 -0.89
C VAL A 94 -5.22 10.19 -1.81
N LEU A 95 -5.01 10.32 -3.12
CA LEU A 95 -5.85 9.71 -4.16
C LEU A 95 -5.57 8.21 -4.34
N GLY A 96 -4.33 7.78 -4.05
CA GLY A 96 -3.96 6.38 -4.07
C GLY A 96 -2.44 6.16 -4.08
N TYR A 97 -2.05 4.90 -4.24
CA TYR A 97 -0.67 4.48 -4.37
C TYR A 97 -0.48 3.72 -5.68
N GLN A 98 0.64 3.93 -6.37
CA GLN A 98 0.99 3.24 -7.61
C GLN A 98 2.21 2.36 -7.36
N GLY A 99 2.03 1.04 -7.43
CA GLY A 99 3.08 0.04 -7.29
C GLY A 99 3.60 -0.46 -8.64
N ARG A 100 4.49 -1.46 -8.61
CA ARG A 100 5.07 -2.07 -9.82
C ARG A 100 4.00 -2.51 -10.82
N GLY A 101 4.19 -2.18 -12.10
CA GLY A 101 3.26 -2.50 -13.17
C GLY A 101 2.12 -1.49 -13.35
N SER A 102 2.04 -0.47 -12.49
CA SER A 102 1.18 0.69 -12.70
C SER A 102 1.93 1.85 -13.39
N PHE A 103 1.17 2.85 -13.79
CA PHE A 103 1.66 4.09 -14.36
C PHE A 103 0.93 5.32 -13.82
N PHE A 104 1.53 6.49 -14.02
CA PHE A 104 0.95 7.79 -13.67
C PHE A 104 1.49 8.92 -14.56
N GLY A 105 0.82 10.07 -14.49
CA GLY A 105 1.19 11.29 -15.20
C GLY A 105 0.51 11.46 -16.56
N GLU A 106 -0.36 10.53 -16.95
CA GLU A 106 -1.11 10.55 -18.21
C GLU A 106 -2.11 11.70 -18.30
N ILE A 107 -2.80 12.02 -17.19
CA ILE A 107 -3.96 12.92 -17.19
C ILE A 107 -3.61 14.30 -17.76
N ALA A 108 -2.52 14.86 -17.27
CA ALA A 108 -2.06 16.19 -17.63
C ALA A 108 -1.44 16.24 -19.05
N LEU A 109 -0.80 15.15 -19.48
CA LEU A 109 -0.28 15.04 -20.85
C LEU A 109 -1.41 14.91 -21.89
N LEU A 110 -2.49 14.21 -21.55
CA LEU A 110 -3.63 13.99 -22.44
C LEU A 110 -4.48 15.25 -22.62
N THR A 111 -4.58 16.12 -21.61
CA THR A 111 -5.44 17.32 -21.68
C THR A 111 -4.70 18.63 -21.84
N GLY A 112 -3.38 18.64 -21.70
CA GLY A 112 -2.60 19.87 -21.67
C GLY A 112 -2.83 20.73 -20.42
N GLU A 113 -3.58 20.23 -19.44
CA GLU A 113 -3.73 20.87 -18.13
C GLU A 113 -2.47 20.62 -17.27
N PRO A 114 -2.18 21.47 -16.27
CA PRO A 114 -1.14 21.16 -15.30
C PRO A 114 -1.38 19.84 -14.55
N ARG A 115 -0.33 19.31 -13.94
CA ARG A 115 -0.38 18.10 -13.08
C ARG A 115 -1.52 18.22 -12.07
N THR A 116 -2.41 17.24 -12.06
CA THR A 116 -3.59 17.25 -11.19
C THR A 116 -3.25 16.87 -9.74
N ALA A 117 -2.12 16.20 -9.51
CA ALA A 117 -1.71 15.71 -8.19
C ALA A 117 -0.18 15.67 -8.08
N THR A 118 0.31 15.73 -6.84
CA THR A 118 1.69 15.50 -6.47
C THR A 118 1.95 14.00 -6.36
N CYS A 119 3.04 13.54 -6.98
CA CYS A 119 3.50 12.16 -6.92
C CYS A 119 4.82 12.10 -6.14
N SER A 120 4.87 11.28 -5.08
CA SER A 120 6.05 11.16 -4.21
C SER A 120 6.38 9.70 -3.89
N ALA A 121 7.66 9.39 -3.70
CA ALA A 121 8.12 8.05 -3.35
C ALA A 121 7.77 7.71 -1.89
N VAL A 122 7.14 6.56 -1.66
CA VAL A 122 6.83 6.08 -0.30
C VAL A 122 7.99 5.26 0.24
N ASP A 123 8.55 4.40 -0.61
CA ASP A 123 9.78 3.66 -0.35
C ASP A 123 10.85 4.06 -1.39
N HIS A 124 11.89 3.25 -1.54
CA HIS A 124 12.80 3.43 -2.66
C HIS A 124 12.07 3.04 -3.95
N VAL A 125 11.89 4.03 -4.83
CA VAL A 125 11.13 3.90 -6.06
C VAL A 125 12.06 3.95 -7.26
N GLU A 126 11.76 3.11 -8.25
CA GLU A 126 12.36 3.21 -9.58
C GLU A 126 11.23 3.38 -10.58
N VAL A 127 11.30 4.46 -11.37
CA VAL A 127 10.35 4.71 -12.45
C VAL A 127 11.06 4.83 -13.79
N VAL A 128 10.41 4.35 -14.83
CA VAL A 128 10.76 4.67 -16.22
C VAL A 128 10.03 5.96 -16.58
N ARG A 129 10.79 6.99 -16.92
CA ARG A 129 10.30 8.28 -17.42
C ARG A 129 10.27 8.24 -18.95
N ILE A 130 9.10 8.48 -19.52
CA ILE A 130 8.89 8.69 -20.96
C ILE A 130 8.60 10.18 -21.16
N GLY A 131 9.41 10.87 -21.98
CA GLY A 131 9.20 12.29 -22.25
C GLY A 131 7.88 12.57 -22.97
N ALA A 132 7.34 13.79 -22.80
CA ALA A 132 6.06 14.19 -23.42
C ALA A 132 6.05 14.02 -24.95
N GLU A 133 7.18 14.26 -25.61
CA GLU A 133 7.31 14.09 -27.07
C GLU A 133 7.12 12.64 -27.51
N ASP A 134 7.84 11.70 -26.88
CA ASP A 134 7.71 10.27 -27.18
C ASP A 134 6.34 9.73 -26.74
N PHE A 135 5.79 10.24 -25.64
CA PHE A 135 4.43 9.89 -25.23
C PHE A 135 3.40 10.31 -26.28
N ARG A 136 3.48 11.54 -26.80
CA ARG A 136 2.55 12.03 -27.82
C ARG A 136 2.69 11.25 -29.13
N LEU A 137 3.94 10.98 -29.55
CA LEU A 137 4.21 10.14 -30.72
C LEU A 137 3.62 8.73 -30.57
N MET A 138 3.64 8.17 -29.36
CA MET A 138 2.98 6.89 -29.07
C MET A 138 1.47 6.98 -29.30
N LEU A 139 0.81 8.04 -28.81
CA LEU A 139 -0.64 8.21 -29.00
C LEU A 139 -1.00 8.36 -30.48
N GLU A 140 -0.20 9.12 -31.23
CA GLU A 140 -0.37 9.32 -32.67
C GLU A 140 -0.22 8.01 -33.47
N ARG A 141 0.78 7.18 -33.13
CA ARG A 141 1.05 5.91 -33.84
C ARG A 141 0.11 4.78 -33.42
N PHE A 142 -0.42 4.80 -32.20
CA PHE A 142 -1.21 3.70 -31.64
C PHE A 142 -2.55 4.18 -31.07
N PRO A 143 -3.57 4.41 -31.92
CA PRO A 143 -4.88 4.92 -31.49
C PRO A 143 -5.58 4.07 -30.43
N ALA A 144 -5.39 2.74 -30.45
CA ALA A 144 -5.94 1.85 -29.43
C ALA A 144 -5.36 2.10 -28.04
N ILE A 145 -4.07 2.45 -27.96
CA ILE A 145 -3.39 2.82 -26.71
C ILE A 145 -3.89 4.18 -26.24
N ALA A 146 -4.04 5.14 -27.16
CA ALA A 146 -4.61 6.45 -26.85
C ALA A 146 -6.01 6.32 -26.24
N ALA A 147 -6.91 5.57 -26.88
CA ALA A 147 -8.25 5.31 -26.36
C ALA A 147 -8.23 4.63 -24.97
N GLY A 148 -7.33 3.67 -24.76
CA GLY A 148 -7.17 3.00 -23.47
C GLY A 148 -6.68 3.93 -22.36
N LEU A 149 -5.71 4.81 -22.66
CA LEU A 149 -5.19 5.81 -21.73
C LEU A 149 -6.21 6.92 -21.44
N GLU A 150 -6.96 7.37 -22.44
CA GLU A 150 -8.06 8.33 -22.28
C GLU A 150 -9.16 7.75 -21.38
N ALA A 151 -9.56 6.50 -21.61
CA ALA A 151 -10.57 5.83 -20.78
C ALA A 151 -10.09 5.64 -19.32
N GLU A 152 -8.82 5.32 -19.10
CA GLU A 152 -8.25 5.26 -17.75
C GLU A 152 -8.15 6.65 -17.11
N ALA A 153 -7.73 7.68 -17.85
CA ALA A 153 -7.65 9.05 -17.37
C ALA A 153 -9.03 9.61 -16.99
N ALA A 154 -10.06 9.32 -17.78
CA ALA A 154 -11.45 9.67 -17.49
C ALA A 154 -11.93 9.00 -16.20
N ARG A 155 -11.71 7.68 -16.05
CA ARG A 155 -12.05 6.93 -14.83
C ARG A 155 -11.33 7.48 -13.60
N ARG A 156 -10.04 7.80 -13.72
CA ARG A 156 -9.26 8.41 -12.63
C ARG A 156 -9.79 9.78 -12.26
N ARG A 157 -10.06 10.66 -13.22
CA ARG A 157 -10.65 11.98 -12.96
C ARG A 157 -11.99 11.91 -12.26
N GLU A 158 -12.88 11.02 -12.70
CA GLU A 158 -14.19 10.83 -12.06
C GLU A 158 -14.04 10.36 -10.62
N ARG A 159 -13.22 9.32 -10.39
CA ARG A 159 -12.91 8.83 -9.05
C ARG A 159 -12.30 9.91 -8.17
N ASP A 160 -11.34 10.67 -8.68
CA ASP A 160 -10.64 11.70 -7.93
C ASP A 160 -11.58 12.88 -7.61
N ARG A 161 -12.50 13.25 -8.53
CA ARG A 161 -13.57 14.22 -8.28
C ARG A 161 -14.56 13.73 -7.22
N ALA A 162 -15.01 12.49 -7.29
CA ALA A 162 -15.91 11.90 -6.29
C ALA A 162 -15.25 11.84 -4.91
N GLN A 163 -13.98 11.43 -4.87
CA GLN A 163 -13.18 11.40 -3.65
C GLN A 163 -12.95 12.80 -3.07
N ARG A 164 -12.75 13.80 -3.94
CA ARG A 164 -12.68 15.22 -3.53
C ARG A 164 -14.01 15.74 -3.00
N ALA A 165 -15.12 15.45 -3.69
CA ALA A 165 -16.45 15.89 -3.25
C ALA A 165 -16.78 15.33 -1.86
N LEU A 166 -16.43 14.06 -1.62
CA LEU A 166 -16.52 13.42 -0.31
C LEU A 166 -15.62 14.13 0.72
N ALA A 167 -14.37 14.45 0.35
CA ALA A 167 -13.42 15.17 1.21
C ALA A 167 -13.89 16.58 1.60
N SER A 168 -14.58 17.29 0.71
CA SER A 168 -15.10 18.64 0.95
C SER A 168 -16.43 18.69 1.73
N ALA A 169 -17.08 17.54 1.92
CA ALA A 169 -18.44 17.44 2.45
C ALA A 169 -18.50 17.22 3.98
N VAL A 170 -17.40 16.81 4.60
CA VAL A 170 -17.33 16.42 6.01
C VAL A 170 -16.02 17.02 6.57
N ASP A 171 -15.88 17.08 7.90
CA ASP A 171 -14.59 17.30 8.57
C ASP A 171 -13.69 16.04 8.36
N VAL A 172 -13.41 15.75 7.08
CA VAL A 172 -12.82 14.53 6.53
C VAL A 172 -11.30 14.56 6.58
N GLU A 173 -10.71 15.72 6.85
CA GLU A 173 -9.26 15.91 6.82
C GLU A 173 -8.57 14.88 7.74
N GLU A 174 -9.15 14.60 8.91
CA GLU A 174 -8.68 13.56 9.84
C GLU A 174 -8.98 12.11 9.37
N PHE A 175 -10.10 11.88 8.66
CA PHE A 175 -10.50 10.57 8.13
C PHE A 175 -9.65 10.14 6.91
N LEU A 176 -9.25 11.09 6.06
CA LEU A 176 -8.43 10.86 4.86
C LEU A 176 -6.94 10.83 5.16
N THR A 177 -6.42 11.71 6.02
CA THR A 177 -5.00 11.67 6.42
C THR A 177 -4.66 10.39 7.16
N GLN A 178 -5.61 9.78 7.88
CA GLN A 178 -5.40 8.51 8.59
C GLN A 178 -5.65 7.24 7.75
N GLY A 179 -5.81 7.39 6.42
CA GLY A 179 -5.80 6.30 5.43
C GLY A 179 -6.89 5.22 5.58
N LEU A 180 -8.09 5.62 6.02
CA LEU A 180 -9.25 4.73 6.08
C LEU A 180 -9.77 4.32 4.69
N MET A 181 -9.41 5.07 3.64
CA MET A 181 -9.82 4.81 2.25
C MET A 181 -9.23 3.54 1.63
N GLN A 182 -8.18 2.96 2.21
CA GLN A 182 -7.53 1.73 1.72
C GLN A 182 -7.91 0.50 2.56
N ALA A 183 -8.68 0.67 3.63
CA ALA A 183 -9.10 -0.42 4.49
C ALA A 183 -10.13 -1.30 3.77
N GLN A 184 -9.84 -2.59 3.65
CA GLN A 184 -10.78 -3.61 3.17
C GLN A 184 -11.56 -4.23 4.34
N SER A 185 -11.14 -3.94 5.57
CA SER A 185 -11.82 -4.41 6.76
C SER A 185 -11.43 -3.56 7.96
N LEU A 186 -12.38 -2.92 8.63
CA LEU A 186 -12.14 -2.21 9.89
C LEU A 186 -12.81 -2.91 11.06
N LEU A 187 -12.14 -2.92 12.22
CA LEU A 187 -12.81 -3.19 13.48
C LEU A 187 -13.20 -1.86 14.11
N LEU A 188 -14.50 -1.68 14.30
CA LEU A 188 -15.06 -0.52 14.98
C LEU A 188 -15.59 -0.95 16.34
N LEU A 189 -15.42 -0.10 17.34
CA LEU A 189 -16.15 -0.19 18.61
C LEU A 189 -17.14 0.96 18.68
N ASP A 190 -18.44 0.65 18.74
CA ASP A 190 -19.50 1.61 19.03
C ASP A 190 -19.41 2.00 20.52
N LEU A 191 -18.96 3.22 20.79
CA LEU A 191 -18.68 3.73 22.12
C LEU A 191 -19.95 3.96 22.95
N ASP A 192 -21.12 4.11 22.31
CA ASP A 192 -22.39 4.21 23.03
C ASP A 192 -22.82 2.86 23.60
N ARG A 193 -22.41 1.76 22.94
CA ARG A 193 -22.73 0.38 23.36
C ARG A 193 -21.60 -0.27 24.14
N CYS A 194 -20.36 0.21 23.99
CA CYS A 194 -19.19 -0.41 24.58
C CYS A 194 -19.08 -0.10 26.08
N THR A 195 -19.31 -1.12 26.91
CA THR A 195 -19.14 -1.03 28.37
C THR A 195 -17.69 -1.20 28.84
N ARG A 196 -16.73 -1.36 27.91
CA ARG A 196 -15.31 -1.62 28.20
C ARG A 196 -15.08 -2.85 29.11
N CYS A 197 -15.86 -3.91 28.94
CA CYS A 197 -15.70 -5.18 29.66
C CYS A 197 -14.53 -6.07 29.20
N ASP A 198 -13.72 -5.61 28.23
CA ASP A 198 -12.51 -6.26 27.70
C ASP A 198 -12.67 -7.62 27.02
N LEU A 199 -13.90 -8.16 26.93
CA LEU A 199 -14.17 -9.45 26.32
C LEU A 199 -13.69 -9.58 24.87
N CYS A 200 -13.73 -8.50 24.07
CA CYS A 200 -13.21 -8.52 22.71
C CYS A 200 -11.67 -8.70 22.64
N VAL A 201 -10.95 -8.14 23.61
CA VAL A 201 -9.48 -8.27 23.74
C VAL A 201 -9.13 -9.65 24.28
N GLN A 202 -9.83 -10.09 25.33
CA GLN A 202 -9.64 -11.41 25.93
C GLN A 202 -9.92 -12.52 24.92
N ALA A 203 -11.02 -12.45 24.17
CA ALA A 203 -11.33 -13.43 23.14
C ALA A 203 -10.29 -13.44 22.01
N CYS A 204 -9.76 -12.28 21.63
CA CYS A 204 -8.68 -12.19 20.66
C CYS A 204 -7.41 -12.87 21.18
N ALA A 205 -7.00 -12.58 22.41
CA ALA A 205 -5.84 -13.22 23.03
C ALA A 205 -6.02 -14.74 23.17
N SER A 206 -7.19 -15.20 23.62
CA SER A 206 -7.51 -16.63 23.75
C SER A 206 -7.46 -17.37 22.42
N ALA A 207 -7.85 -16.72 21.32
CA ALA A 207 -7.74 -17.29 19.97
C ALA A 207 -6.29 -17.31 19.42
N HIS A 208 -5.34 -16.65 20.09
CA HIS A 208 -4.00 -16.39 19.59
C HIS A 208 -2.93 -16.51 20.67
N ASP A 209 -2.93 -17.65 21.38
CA ASP A 209 -1.86 -18.03 22.32
C ASP A 209 -1.59 -16.98 23.43
N GLY A 210 -2.66 -16.33 23.89
CA GLY A 210 -2.60 -15.29 24.92
C GLY A 210 -2.17 -13.91 24.41
N VAL A 211 -1.94 -13.74 23.11
CA VAL A 211 -1.51 -12.46 22.52
C VAL A 211 -2.63 -11.82 21.71
N THR A 212 -3.20 -10.74 22.23
CA THR A 212 -4.18 -9.95 21.48
C THR A 212 -3.56 -9.32 20.24
N ARG A 213 -4.30 -9.37 19.14
CA ARG A 213 -3.97 -8.72 17.85
C ARG A 213 -4.81 -7.46 17.60
N LEU A 214 -5.47 -7.00 18.66
CA LEU A 214 -6.38 -5.88 18.76
C LEU A 214 -5.91 -5.00 19.91
N VAL A 215 -5.79 -3.69 19.66
CA VAL A 215 -5.64 -2.67 20.71
C VAL A 215 -6.82 -1.71 20.61
N ARG A 216 -7.49 -1.42 21.73
CA ARG A 216 -8.67 -0.52 21.79
C ARG A 216 -8.25 0.94 21.87
N GLU A 217 -7.34 1.29 21.00
CA GLU A 217 -6.86 2.64 20.76
C GLU A 217 -6.93 2.87 19.25
N GLY A 218 -6.82 4.12 18.83
CA GLY A 218 -6.90 4.49 17.43
C GLY A 218 -7.83 5.67 17.21
N LEU A 219 -8.19 5.87 15.94
CA LEU A 219 -9.00 7.01 15.53
C LEU A 219 -10.39 6.94 16.16
N ARG A 220 -10.83 8.05 16.73
CA ARG A 220 -12.24 8.24 17.08
C ARG A 220 -12.93 9.02 15.98
N TYR A 221 -14.08 8.55 15.58
CA TYR A 221 -14.91 9.19 14.58
C TYR A 221 -16.37 9.04 14.98
N ASP A 222 -17.03 10.16 15.28
CA ASP A 222 -18.36 10.14 15.90
C ASP A 222 -18.37 9.24 17.16
N LYS A 223 -19.37 8.39 17.33
CA LYS A 223 -19.42 7.36 18.37
C LYS A 223 -18.57 6.13 18.11
N TYR A 224 -17.77 6.08 17.04
CA TYR A 224 -16.95 4.90 16.72
C TYR A 224 -15.49 5.10 17.09
N LEU A 225 -14.89 4.07 17.70
CA LEU A 225 -13.44 3.91 17.77
C LEU A 225 -13.00 2.94 16.67
N VAL A 226 -12.17 3.39 15.75
CA VAL A 226 -11.44 2.53 14.81
C VAL A 226 -10.30 1.89 15.58
N ALA A 227 -10.51 0.66 16.03
CA ALA A 227 -9.53 -0.04 16.85
C ALA A 227 -8.30 -0.43 16.01
N THR A 228 -7.12 -0.26 16.60
CA THR A 228 -5.83 -0.71 16.07
C THR A 228 -5.85 -2.22 15.87
N SER A 229 -6.13 -2.61 14.63
CA SER A 229 -6.16 -3.97 14.12
C SER A 229 -5.96 -3.91 12.61
N CYS A 230 -5.35 -4.95 12.03
CA CYS A 230 -5.02 -4.97 10.60
C CYS A 230 -6.23 -4.59 9.73
N ARG A 231 -6.01 -3.70 8.76
CA ARG A 231 -7.06 -3.17 7.85
C ARG A 231 -7.25 -3.98 6.56
N GLN A 232 -6.45 -5.03 6.37
CA GLN A 232 -6.38 -5.87 5.16
C GLN A 232 -6.23 -5.07 3.85
N CYS A 233 -5.42 -4.01 3.88
CA CYS A 233 -5.26 -3.08 2.77
C CYS A 233 -4.89 -3.75 1.45
N ARG A 234 -5.57 -3.44 0.34
CA ARG A 234 -5.30 -4.08 -0.95
C ARG A 234 -3.81 -4.06 -1.33
N ASP A 235 -3.12 -2.96 -1.03
CA ASP A 235 -1.67 -2.81 -1.19
C ASP A 235 -0.97 -2.66 0.17
N PRO A 236 -0.46 -3.76 0.77
CA PRO A 236 0.03 -3.76 2.16
C PRO A 236 1.50 -3.32 2.24
N LEU A 237 1.72 -2.06 2.65
CA LEU A 237 3.07 -1.52 2.90
C LEU A 237 3.86 -2.33 3.93
N CYS A 238 3.17 -2.89 4.92
CA CYS A 238 3.79 -3.70 5.97
C CYS A 238 4.46 -4.99 5.47
N MET A 239 4.08 -5.50 4.29
CA MET A 239 4.74 -6.67 3.68
C MET A 239 6.08 -6.33 3.02
N VAL A 240 6.32 -5.05 2.77
CA VAL A 240 7.53 -4.59 2.10
C VAL A 240 8.71 -4.71 3.05
N GLY A 241 9.83 -5.24 2.55
CA GLY A 241 11.10 -5.23 3.28
C GLY A 241 11.28 -6.33 4.34
N CYS A 242 10.36 -7.30 4.45
CA CYS A 242 10.58 -8.45 5.35
C CYS A 242 11.80 -9.27 4.89
N PRO A 243 12.89 -9.35 5.68
CA PRO A 243 14.14 -9.96 5.25
C PRO A 243 14.03 -11.48 5.06
N VAL A 244 13.10 -12.11 5.78
CA VAL A 244 12.87 -13.56 5.80
C VAL A 244 11.52 -13.98 5.18
N GLY A 245 10.78 -13.02 4.61
CA GLY A 245 9.47 -13.29 4.00
C GLY A 245 8.44 -13.93 4.94
N SER A 246 8.51 -13.66 6.25
CA SER A 246 7.57 -14.23 7.24
C SER A 246 6.19 -13.60 7.19
N ILE A 247 6.08 -12.34 6.76
CA ILE A 247 4.79 -11.68 6.51
C ILE A 247 4.38 -11.89 5.05
N ARG A 248 3.21 -12.48 4.82
CA ARG A 248 2.76 -12.86 3.47
C ARG A 248 1.24 -12.89 3.36
N ARG A 249 0.75 -12.96 2.12
CA ARG A 249 -0.65 -13.25 1.79
C ARG A 249 -0.79 -14.64 1.18
N ARG A 250 -1.96 -15.24 1.37
CA ARG A 250 -2.37 -16.45 0.65
C ARG A 250 -3.39 -16.07 -0.43
N GLU A 251 -4.49 -16.81 -0.52
CA GLU A 251 -5.56 -16.63 -1.52
C GLU A 251 -6.51 -15.48 -1.20
N SER A 252 -6.37 -14.88 -0.02
CA SER A 252 -7.22 -13.84 0.55
C SER A 252 -6.43 -12.55 0.84
N LEU A 253 -7.15 -11.47 1.16
CA LEU A 253 -6.54 -10.17 1.47
C LEU A 253 -5.90 -10.10 2.85
N GLU A 254 -6.13 -11.09 3.74
CA GLU A 254 -5.46 -11.09 5.04
C GLU A 254 -3.96 -11.38 4.98
N ILE A 255 -3.20 -10.58 5.72
CA ILE A 255 -1.78 -10.84 5.94
C ILE A 255 -1.61 -11.88 7.06
N GLN A 256 -0.63 -12.76 6.90
CA GLN A 256 -0.24 -13.77 7.87
C GLN A 256 1.24 -13.57 8.22
N ILE A 257 1.57 -13.61 9.52
CA ILE A 257 2.95 -13.58 10.01
C ILE A 257 3.30 -14.96 10.54
N GLU A 258 4.18 -15.64 9.82
CA GLU A 258 4.59 -17.01 10.07
C GLU A 258 5.60 -17.14 11.23
N ASP A 259 5.76 -18.35 11.76
CA ASP A 259 6.57 -18.63 12.95
C ASP A 259 8.08 -18.41 12.76
N TRP A 260 8.55 -18.40 11.51
CA TRP A 260 9.95 -18.06 11.21
C TRP A 260 10.25 -16.56 11.23
N CYS A 261 9.31 -15.72 11.68
CA CYS A 261 9.54 -14.29 11.93
C CYS A 261 10.75 -14.08 12.85
N ILE A 262 11.70 -13.25 12.41
CA ILE A 262 12.91 -12.91 13.18
C ILE A 262 12.76 -11.70 14.10
N GLY A 263 11.59 -11.08 14.16
CA GLY A 263 11.36 -9.97 15.08
C GLY A 263 12.01 -8.65 14.68
N CYS A 264 12.43 -8.47 13.42
CA CYS A 264 13.19 -7.29 12.98
C CYS A 264 12.41 -5.95 12.98
N GLY A 265 11.11 -5.93 13.25
CA GLY A 265 10.33 -4.70 13.37
C GLY A 265 9.93 -4.00 12.06
N VAL A 266 10.60 -4.25 10.93
CA VAL A 266 10.37 -3.56 9.65
C VAL A 266 8.89 -3.51 9.24
N CYS A 267 8.14 -4.60 9.43
CA CYS A 267 6.71 -4.63 9.10
C CYS A 267 5.86 -3.72 10.01
N ALA A 268 6.23 -3.57 11.28
CA ALA A 268 5.59 -2.66 12.23
C ALA A 268 5.85 -1.20 11.86
N GLU A 269 7.10 -0.87 11.53
CA GLU A 269 7.48 0.47 11.03
C GLU A 269 6.78 0.81 9.72
N ASN A 270 6.66 -0.16 8.81
CA ASN A 270 6.03 0.03 7.51
C ASN A 270 4.50 0.02 7.57
N CYS A 271 3.87 -0.31 8.71
CA CYS A 271 2.43 -0.23 8.84
C CYS A 271 2.05 1.24 9.10
N PRO A 272 1.48 1.98 8.13
CA PRO A 272 1.17 3.40 8.31
C PRO A 272 0.07 3.65 9.36
N TYR A 273 -0.55 2.58 9.85
CA TYR A 273 -1.67 2.60 10.79
C TYR A 273 -1.30 2.02 12.15
N GLY A 274 -0.04 1.61 12.37
CA GLY A 274 0.39 1.01 13.64
C GLY A 274 -0.29 -0.33 13.97
N ASN A 275 -0.81 -1.06 12.99
CA ASN A 275 -1.62 -2.26 13.20
C ASN A 275 -0.83 -3.57 13.33
N ILE A 276 0.51 -3.49 13.41
CA ILE A 276 1.39 -4.63 13.64
C ILE A 276 2.08 -4.41 14.96
N ASN A 277 1.93 -5.38 15.86
CA ASN A 277 2.49 -5.33 17.21
C ASN A 277 3.68 -6.27 17.32
N MET A 278 4.67 -5.88 18.12
CA MET A 278 5.84 -6.71 18.43
C MET A 278 5.66 -7.31 19.82
N HIS A 279 5.71 -8.64 19.91
CA HIS A 279 5.58 -9.34 21.18
C HIS A 279 6.77 -10.25 21.43
N THR A 280 7.15 -10.37 22.69
CA THR A 280 8.14 -11.33 23.18
C THR A 280 7.50 -12.71 23.32
N PHE A 281 8.17 -13.72 22.78
CA PHE A 281 7.81 -15.13 22.95
C PHE A 281 9.01 -15.90 23.47
N GLU A 282 8.75 -16.87 24.34
CA GLU A 282 9.76 -17.84 24.75
C GLU A 282 9.91 -18.90 23.66
N VAL A 283 11.16 -19.14 23.26
CA VAL A 283 11.54 -20.14 22.27
C VAL A 283 12.65 -21.02 22.82
N ALA A 284 12.56 -22.32 22.52
CA ALA A 284 13.61 -23.28 22.84
C ALA A 284 14.73 -23.18 21.79
N VAL A 285 15.90 -22.68 22.19
CA VAL A 285 17.10 -22.61 21.32
C VAL A 285 18.14 -23.63 21.75
N ASP A 286 18.99 -24.06 20.81
CA ASP A 286 20.09 -24.96 21.15
C ASP A 286 21.09 -24.26 22.07
N ASP A 287 21.49 -24.98 23.12
CA ASP A 287 22.48 -24.50 24.04
C ASP A 287 23.88 -24.70 23.46
N ARG A 288 24.54 -23.58 23.13
CA ARG A 288 25.91 -23.59 22.58
C ARG A 288 26.92 -24.21 23.53
N GLU A 289 26.64 -24.18 24.84
CA GLU A 289 27.52 -24.72 25.89
C GLU A 289 27.25 -26.20 26.19
N ALA A 290 26.09 -26.73 25.77
CA ALA A 290 25.67 -28.09 26.01
C ALA A 290 24.94 -28.66 24.77
N PRO A 291 25.68 -29.24 23.80
CA PRO A 291 25.10 -29.83 22.59
C PRO A 291 24.01 -30.86 22.94
N GLY A 292 22.82 -30.70 22.36
CA GLY A 292 21.66 -31.55 22.63
C GLY A 292 20.73 -31.04 23.74
N ARG A 293 21.13 -30.03 24.51
CA ARG A 293 20.26 -29.32 25.46
C ARG A 293 19.57 -28.14 24.79
N LYS A 294 18.26 -27.99 25.01
CA LYS A 294 17.53 -26.77 24.66
C LYS A 294 17.51 -25.84 25.87
N LYS A 295 17.74 -24.54 25.65
CA LYS A 295 17.54 -23.49 26.65
C LYS A 295 16.42 -22.54 26.22
N ALA A 296 15.69 -22.01 27.19
CA ALA A 296 14.72 -20.95 26.94
C ALA A 296 15.47 -19.67 26.50
N ALA A 297 15.03 -19.08 25.41
CA ALA A 297 15.45 -17.77 24.96
C ALA A 297 14.22 -16.93 24.60
N VAL A 298 14.33 -15.63 24.75
CA VAL A 298 13.27 -14.70 24.37
C VAL A 298 13.51 -14.23 22.94
N ARG A 299 12.50 -14.32 22.09
CA ARG A 299 12.52 -13.80 20.72
C ARG A 299 11.33 -12.87 20.49
N GLN A 300 11.55 -11.78 19.76
CA GLN A 300 10.49 -10.91 19.30
C GLN A 300 9.81 -11.52 18.06
N LYS A 301 8.49 -11.45 17.98
CA LYS A 301 7.70 -11.81 16.79
C LYS A 301 6.62 -10.77 16.56
N ALA A 302 6.45 -10.38 15.30
CA ALA A 302 5.39 -9.50 14.89
C ALA A 302 4.04 -10.24 14.88
N THR A 303 2.98 -9.59 15.30
CA THR A 303 1.60 -10.09 15.24
C THR A 303 0.71 -9.08 14.53
N ALA A 304 -0.29 -9.59 13.80
CA ALA A 304 -1.26 -8.78 13.08
C ALA A 304 -2.58 -9.52 13.05
N CYS A 305 -3.70 -8.79 13.16
CA CYS A 305 -5.04 -9.37 13.06
C CYS A 305 -5.19 -10.12 11.73
N ASP A 306 -5.54 -11.40 11.80
CA ASP A 306 -5.71 -12.31 10.67
C ASP A 306 -7.19 -12.64 10.42
N LEU A 307 -8.10 -11.82 10.97
CA LEU A 307 -9.54 -12.06 10.97
C LEU A 307 -9.93 -13.44 11.53
N CYS A 308 -9.09 -13.99 12.41
CA CYS A 308 -9.23 -15.31 13.04
C CYS A 308 -9.24 -16.51 12.07
N LYS A 309 -8.57 -16.37 10.91
CA LYS A 309 -8.06 -17.41 9.98
C LYS A 309 -8.92 -18.69 9.79
N ASN A 310 -9.31 -18.94 8.54
CA ASN A 310 -10.12 -20.09 8.08
C ASN A 310 -11.56 -20.11 8.63
N LEU A 311 -12.08 -18.95 9.04
CA LEU A 311 -13.51 -18.81 9.30
C LEU A 311 -14.31 -19.00 8.00
N GLY A 312 -15.44 -19.70 8.10
CA GLY A 312 -16.41 -19.84 7.03
C GLY A 312 -17.09 -18.50 6.68
N PRO A 313 -17.80 -18.41 5.56
CA PRO A 313 -18.39 -17.17 5.06
C PRO A 313 -19.38 -16.48 6.02
N ASP A 314 -20.03 -17.26 6.89
CA ASP A 314 -21.01 -16.76 7.87
C ASP A 314 -20.44 -16.61 9.30
N GLN A 315 -19.13 -16.82 9.47
CA GLN A 315 -18.48 -16.77 10.78
C GLN A 315 -17.78 -15.44 11.01
N GLU A 316 -18.00 -14.85 12.19
CA GLU A 316 -17.35 -13.60 12.59
C GLU A 316 -16.11 -13.83 13.46
N PRO A 317 -15.13 -12.91 13.44
CA PRO A 317 -13.95 -12.98 14.30
C PRO A 317 -14.31 -13.04 15.79
N SER A 318 -13.49 -13.73 16.59
CA SER A 318 -13.73 -13.94 18.02
C SER A 318 -13.96 -12.64 18.79
N CYS A 319 -13.30 -11.54 18.41
CA CYS A 319 -13.47 -10.24 19.04
C CYS A 319 -14.85 -9.60 18.81
N VAL A 320 -15.54 -9.96 17.73
CA VAL A 320 -16.91 -9.52 17.42
C VAL A 320 -17.91 -10.40 18.16
N VAL A 321 -17.78 -11.72 18.00
CA VAL A 321 -18.68 -12.72 18.63
C VAL A 321 -18.69 -12.59 20.16
N ALA A 322 -17.55 -12.29 20.77
CA ALA A 322 -17.42 -12.15 22.22
C ALA A 322 -18.01 -10.85 22.78
N CYS A 323 -18.54 -9.94 21.95
CA CYS A 323 -19.11 -8.68 22.43
C CYS A 323 -20.60 -8.83 22.78
N PRO A 324 -20.98 -8.89 24.08
CA PRO A 324 -22.38 -9.11 24.45
C PRO A 324 -23.27 -7.89 24.23
N HIS A 325 -22.68 -6.73 23.90
CA HIS A 325 -23.40 -5.47 23.68
C HIS A 325 -23.55 -5.14 22.19
N GLY A 326 -23.06 -6.00 21.29
CA GLY A 326 -23.02 -5.71 19.85
C GLY A 326 -22.28 -4.41 19.53
N ALA A 327 -21.24 -4.09 20.32
CA ALA A 327 -20.45 -2.88 20.20
C ALA A 327 -19.24 -3.07 19.28
N ALA A 328 -18.62 -4.26 19.27
CA ALA A 328 -17.55 -4.60 18.34
C ALA A 328 -18.15 -5.02 17.01
N ILE A 329 -17.74 -4.37 15.91
CA ILE A 329 -18.31 -4.58 14.58
C ILE A 329 -17.17 -4.66 13.56
N ARG A 330 -17.20 -5.67 12.68
CA ARG A 330 -16.27 -5.75 11.55
C ARG A 330 -16.93 -5.21 10.28
N VAL A 331 -16.31 -4.21 9.68
CA VAL A 331 -16.85 -3.50 8.50
C VAL A 331 -16.00 -3.82 7.28
N ALA A 332 -16.55 -4.59 6.34
CA ALA A 332 -15.87 -4.99 5.10
C ALA A 332 -15.77 -3.86 4.06
N ASN A 333 -16.73 -2.93 4.04
CA ASN A 333 -16.64 -1.72 3.21
C ASN A 333 -16.81 -0.46 4.07
N PRO A 334 -15.71 0.07 4.63
CA PRO A 334 -15.74 1.27 5.45
C PRO A 334 -16.31 2.48 4.73
N ARG A 335 -16.08 2.59 3.41
CA ARG A 335 -16.59 3.73 2.63
C ARG A 335 -18.11 3.77 2.65
N ASP A 336 -18.74 2.65 2.28
CA ASP A 336 -20.20 2.56 2.25
C ASP A 336 -20.80 2.69 3.64
N PHE A 337 -20.18 2.06 4.64
CA PHE A 337 -20.63 2.09 6.02
C PHE A 337 -20.69 3.51 6.59
N PHE A 338 -19.63 4.30 6.39
CA PHE A 338 -19.61 5.67 6.85
C PHE A 338 -20.46 6.58 5.95
N ALA A 339 -20.49 6.37 4.63
CA ALA A 339 -21.34 7.14 3.72
C ALA A 339 -22.84 7.04 4.09
N GLN A 340 -23.35 5.82 4.32
CA GLN A 340 -24.76 5.59 4.68
C GLN A 340 -25.15 6.21 6.03
N ARG A 341 -24.20 6.28 6.98
CA ARG A 341 -24.46 6.82 8.33
C ARG A 341 -24.24 8.31 8.46
N LEU A 342 -23.54 8.92 7.51
CA LEU A 342 -23.30 10.37 7.46
C LEU A 342 -24.47 11.15 6.85
N GLY A 343 -25.58 10.49 6.50
CA GLY A 343 -26.83 11.16 6.15
C GLY A 343 -26.69 12.12 4.95
N ARG A 344 -25.97 11.69 3.90
CA ARG A 344 -26.00 12.31 2.58
C ARG A 344 -26.30 11.29 1.51
#